data_AF-A0A1P8JU84-F1
#
_entry.id   AF-A0A1P8JU84-F1
#
_cell.length_a   1.000
_cell.length_b   1.000
_cell.length_c   1.000
_cell.angle_alpha   90.00
_cell.angle_beta   90.00
_cell.angle_gamma   90.00
#
_symmetry.space_group_name_H-M   'P 1'
#
loop_
_entity.id
_entity.type
_entity.pdbx_description
1 polymer ?
#
loop_
_entity_poly.entity_id
_entity_poly.type
_entity_poly.pdbx_seq_one_letter_code
_entity_poly.pdbx_strand_id
1 'polypeptide(L)'
;MRIGLIQTRGIGDIVIAAPIAQHFVDQGHEVLWPVDRRFQPFVQAAFPEIRFLAVDTGETGDATRAYFYDTPAALLQAAGCEQVFCLYSYLSGLDVVNARLAKSLKFDEYKYAVAGVPFARKWQLRVSRDAAREQALFEWLDIRGPYALLHEFGSNFRLQIELPPDITASHQVVRISELSSNPFDWLGVIERASLFACVDSCFANLAEQLDLCARKFLFLRSDIGFTPVFRNNWQFR
;
A
#
# COMPACT_ATOMS: atom_id res chain seq x y z
N MET A 1 17.36 19.31 -0.44
CA MET A 1 17.72 18.46 0.71
C MET A 1 17.39 17.01 0.41
N ARG A 2 18.03 16.09 1.11
CA ARG A 2 17.69 14.66 1.09
C ARG A 2 16.76 14.32 2.26
N ILE A 3 15.59 13.75 1.94
CA ILE A 3 14.59 13.33 2.93
C ILE A 3 14.52 11.81 2.97
N GLY A 4 14.60 11.25 4.17
CA GLY A 4 14.46 9.83 4.41
C GLY A 4 13.09 9.45 4.96
N LEU A 5 12.51 8.35 4.50
CA LEU A 5 11.29 7.77 5.06
C LEU A 5 11.58 6.37 5.61
N ILE A 6 11.15 6.07 6.83
CA ILE A 6 11.25 4.73 7.44
C ILE A 6 9.87 4.09 7.52
N GLN A 7 9.65 3.13 6.63
CA GLN A 7 8.56 2.15 6.59
C GLN A 7 9.04 0.99 5.72
N THR A 8 9.74 0.03 6.30
CA THR A 8 10.43 -1.05 5.58
C THR A 8 9.45 -2.03 4.92
N ARG A 9 8.35 -2.34 5.60
CA ARG A 9 7.42 -3.42 5.22
C ARG A 9 5.97 -3.00 5.15
N GLY A 10 5.15 -3.90 4.61
CA GLY A 10 3.71 -3.73 4.46
C GLY A 10 3.42 -2.97 3.18
N ILE A 11 3.08 -3.69 2.11
CA ILE A 11 2.79 -3.07 0.80
C ILE A 11 1.66 -2.04 0.94
N GLY A 12 0.65 -2.31 1.77
CA GLY A 12 -0.42 -1.36 2.07
C GLY A 12 0.10 -0.08 2.71
N ASP A 13 0.99 -0.18 3.70
CA ASP A 13 1.62 0.99 4.33
C ASP A 13 2.47 1.80 3.34
N ILE A 14 3.23 1.13 2.47
CA ILE A 14 4.02 1.79 1.43
C ILE A 14 3.09 2.54 0.47
N VAL A 15 2.01 1.90 0.00
CA VAL A 15 1.01 2.51 -0.88
C VAL A 15 0.31 3.70 -0.20
N ILE A 16 -0.01 3.62 1.10
CA ILE A 16 -0.60 4.72 1.88
C ILE A 16 0.37 5.90 2.01
N ALA A 17 1.67 5.62 2.15
CA ALA A 17 2.69 6.65 2.40
C ALA A 17 3.37 7.17 1.13
N ALA A 18 3.22 6.52 -0.04
CA ALA A 18 3.76 7.00 -1.30
C ALA A 18 3.40 8.47 -1.62
N PRO A 19 2.18 8.97 -1.35
CA PRO A 19 1.86 10.39 -1.56
C PRO A 19 2.63 11.35 -0.64
N ILE A 20 3.13 10.89 0.52
CA ILE A 20 4.03 11.68 1.39
C ILE A 20 5.37 11.88 0.68
N ALA A 21 5.94 10.81 0.13
CA ALA A 21 7.17 10.89 -0.64
C ALA A 21 7.01 11.80 -1.88
N GLN A 22 5.91 11.61 -2.63
CA GLN A 22 5.58 12.43 -3.80
C GLN A 22 5.42 13.91 -3.45
N HIS A 23 4.83 14.22 -2.29
CA HIS A 23 4.73 15.60 -1.82
C HIS A 23 6.11 16.26 -1.64
N PHE A 24 7.08 15.54 -1.08
CA PHE A 24 8.45 16.05 -0.93
C PHE A 24 9.19 16.14 -2.26
N VAL A 25 8.98 15.19 -3.18
CA VAL A 25 9.51 15.27 -4.55
C VAL A 25 8.96 16.51 -5.26
N ASP A 26 7.66 16.79 -5.14
CA ASP A 26 7.01 17.98 -5.72
C ASP A 26 7.60 19.31 -5.17
N GLN A 27 8.25 19.27 -4.00
CA GLN A 27 8.96 20.40 -3.39
C GLN A 27 10.45 20.49 -3.80
N GLY A 28 10.91 19.61 -4.69
CA GLY A 28 12.29 19.57 -5.17
C GLY A 28 13.26 18.86 -4.22
N HIS A 29 12.77 17.96 -3.36
CA HIS A 29 13.61 17.14 -2.49
C HIS A 29 13.96 15.79 -3.14
N GLU A 30 15.14 15.28 -2.85
CA GLU A 30 15.49 13.88 -3.16
C GLU A 30 14.96 13.01 -2.02
N VAL A 31 14.05 12.08 -2.33
CA VAL A 31 13.45 11.19 -1.31
C VAL A 31 14.09 9.81 -1.39
N LEU A 32 14.59 9.34 -0.26
CA LEU A 32 15.17 8.02 -0.08
C LEU A 32 14.31 7.21 0.89
N TRP A 33 14.03 5.95 0.54
CA TRP A 33 13.13 5.12 1.33
C TRP A 33 13.63 3.68 1.40
N PRO A 34 14.15 3.23 2.55
CA PRO A 34 14.50 1.83 2.75
C PRO A 34 13.26 0.96 2.83
N VAL A 35 13.19 -0.06 1.99
CA VAL A 35 12.09 -1.03 1.89
C VAL A 35 12.64 -2.44 1.84
N ASP A 36 11.81 -3.40 2.19
CA ASP A 36 12.12 -4.82 2.04
C ASP A 36 12.59 -5.10 0.60
N ARG A 37 13.72 -5.80 0.48
CA ARG A 37 14.33 -6.15 -0.82
C ARG A 37 13.34 -6.84 -1.77
N ARG A 38 12.39 -7.62 -1.25
CA ARG A 38 11.36 -8.30 -2.05
C ARG A 38 10.41 -7.31 -2.73
N PHE A 39 10.22 -6.13 -2.15
CA PHE A 39 9.29 -5.12 -2.67
C PHE A 39 9.98 -4.13 -3.61
N GLN A 40 11.28 -3.89 -3.42
CA GLN A 40 12.05 -2.89 -4.14
C GLN A 40 11.80 -2.91 -5.67
N PRO A 41 11.84 -4.05 -6.39
CA PRO A 41 11.72 -4.03 -7.85
C PRO A 41 10.41 -3.42 -8.33
N PHE A 42 9.28 -3.79 -7.70
CA PHE A 42 7.98 -3.33 -8.15
C PHE A 42 7.60 -1.95 -7.60
N VAL A 43 8.04 -1.57 -6.38
CA VAL A 43 7.79 -0.22 -5.89
C VAL A 43 8.66 0.81 -6.60
N GLN A 44 9.88 0.44 -7.00
CA GLN A 44 10.74 1.30 -7.81
C GLN A 44 10.16 1.51 -9.22
N ALA A 45 9.56 0.48 -9.81
CA ALA A 45 8.87 0.62 -11.10
C ALA A 45 7.60 1.48 -10.98
N ALA A 46 6.84 1.33 -9.89
CA ALA A 46 5.62 2.08 -9.64
C ALA A 46 5.85 3.55 -9.27
N PHE A 47 6.95 3.86 -8.59
CA PHE A 47 7.31 5.21 -8.14
C PHE A 47 8.77 5.55 -8.51
N PRO A 48 9.07 5.71 -9.81
CA PRO A 48 10.44 5.92 -10.30
C PRO A 48 11.10 7.21 -9.77
N GLU A 49 10.31 8.17 -9.31
CA GLU A 49 10.77 9.43 -8.72
C GLU A 49 11.30 9.30 -7.28
N ILE A 50 11.07 8.14 -6.63
CA ILE A 50 11.55 7.84 -5.28
C ILE A 50 12.75 6.89 -5.39
N ARG A 51 13.81 7.15 -4.61
CA ARG A 51 14.96 6.26 -4.53
C ARG A 51 14.78 5.22 -3.44
N PHE A 52 14.42 3.99 -3.80
CA PHE A 52 14.25 2.91 -2.83
C PHE A 52 15.56 2.21 -2.50
N LEU A 53 15.85 2.08 -1.21
CA LEU A 53 17.03 1.36 -0.68
C LEU A 53 16.58 -0.03 -0.23
N ALA A 54 17.28 -1.09 -0.63
CA ALA A 54 16.91 -2.44 -0.23
C ALA A 54 17.35 -2.73 1.22
N VAL A 55 16.46 -3.34 2.00
CA VAL A 55 16.73 -3.93 3.32
C VAL A 55 16.53 -5.43 3.21
N ASP A 56 17.57 -6.22 3.48
CA ASP A 56 17.57 -7.66 3.32
C ASP A 56 17.28 -8.38 4.65
N THR A 57 16.17 -9.12 4.71
CA THR A 57 15.82 -9.92 5.88
C THR A 57 16.82 -11.02 6.19
N GLY A 58 17.62 -11.47 5.21
CA GLY A 58 18.70 -12.43 5.42
C GLY A 58 19.86 -11.86 6.26
N GLU A 59 20.05 -10.54 6.24
CA GLU A 59 21.09 -9.85 7.00
C GLU A 59 20.56 -9.33 8.34
N THR A 60 19.34 -8.77 8.35
CA THR A 60 18.76 -8.14 9.54
C THR A 60 17.97 -9.10 10.43
N GLY A 61 17.64 -10.28 9.93
CA GLY A 61 16.57 -11.14 10.46
C GLY A 61 15.18 -10.61 10.09
N ASP A 62 14.16 -11.49 10.13
CA ASP A 62 12.77 -11.11 9.88
C ASP A 62 12.11 -10.54 11.14
N ALA A 63 11.31 -9.49 10.97
CA ALA A 63 10.56 -8.81 12.02
C ALA A 63 11.41 -8.36 13.24
N THR A 64 12.69 -8.05 13.04
CA THR A 64 13.59 -7.57 14.09
C THR A 64 13.65 -6.03 14.17
N ARG A 65 14.14 -5.50 15.28
CA ARG A 65 14.46 -4.06 15.41
C ARG A 65 15.43 -3.59 14.31
N ALA A 66 16.42 -4.41 13.97
CA ALA A 66 17.39 -4.12 12.93
C ALA A 66 16.73 -3.97 11.55
N TYR A 67 15.73 -4.81 11.25
CA TYR A 67 14.96 -4.76 10.01
C TYR A 67 14.02 -3.55 9.93
N PHE A 68 13.30 -3.27 11.02
CA PHE A 68 12.30 -2.20 11.04
C PHE A 68 12.87 -0.79 11.16
N TYR A 69 14.03 -0.64 11.81
CA TYR A 69 14.53 0.69 12.15
C TYR A 69 16.03 0.85 12.01
N ASP A 70 16.86 0.05 12.69
CA ASP A 70 18.30 0.37 12.82
C ASP A 70 19.00 0.35 11.44
N THR A 71 18.74 -0.64 10.60
CA THR A 71 19.31 -0.72 9.23
C THR A 71 18.74 0.37 8.31
N PRO A 72 17.41 0.57 8.21
CA PRO A 72 16.85 1.72 7.51
C PRO A 72 17.47 3.06 7.90
N ALA A 73 17.58 3.33 9.21
CA ALA A 73 18.15 4.58 9.72
C ALA A 73 19.61 4.74 9.32
N ALA A 74 20.42 3.68 9.45
CA ALA A 74 21.83 3.69 9.06
C ALA A 74 22.01 3.94 7.55
N LEU A 75 21.19 3.31 6.70
CA LEU A 75 21.20 3.54 5.25
C LEU A 75 20.89 5.00 4.91
N LEU A 76 19.90 5.61 5.56
CA LEU A 76 19.51 6.99 5.32
C LEU A 76 20.56 7.98 5.83
N GLN A 77 21.17 7.71 6.99
CA GLN A 77 22.27 8.49 7.52
C GLN A 77 23.50 8.43 6.59
N ALA A 78 23.88 7.23 6.13
CA ALA A 78 24.98 7.05 5.19
C ALA A 78 24.73 7.75 3.85
N ALA A 79 23.47 7.83 3.42
CA ALA A 79 23.06 8.58 2.24
C ALA A 79 22.99 10.11 2.46
N GLY A 80 23.26 10.59 3.68
CA GLY A 80 23.25 12.02 4.00
C GLY A 80 21.85 12.63 4.01
N CYS A 81 20.82 11.88 4.44
CA CYS A 81 19.50 12.45 4.65
C CYS A 81 19.54 13.46 5.80
N GLU A 82 19.08 14.69 5.53
CA GLU A 82 19.06 15.80 6.49
C GLU A 82 17.85 15.70 7.42
N GLN A 83 16.76 15.13 6.92
CA GLN A 83 15.53 14.90 7.67
C GLN A 83 15.05 13.47 7.44
N VAL A 84 14.63 12.79 8.51
CA VAL A 84 14.13 11.42 8.45
C VAL A 84 12.80 11.33 9.20
N PHE A 85 11.78 10.76 8.55
CA PHE A 85 10.47 10.53 9.14
C PHE A 85 10.23 9.04 9.37
N CYS A 86 10.00 8.65 10.63
CA CYS A 86 9.56 7.30 10.98
C CYS A 86 8.03 7.20 10.89
N LEU A 87 7.54 6.47 9.89
CA LEU A 87 6.12 6.38 9.56
C LEU A 87 5.40 5.22 10.30
N TYR A 88 6.12 4.48 11.13
CA TYR A 88 5.52 3.51 12.04
C TYR A 88 4.78 4.24 13.16
N SER A 89 3.49 3.93 13.34
CA SER A 89 2.69 4.37 14.49
C SER A 89 2.92 3.54 15.75
N TYR A 90 3.66 2.43 15.63
CA TYR A 90 4.06 1.57 16.73
C TYR A 90 5.32 0.76 16.35
N LEU A 91 6.33 0.78 17.21
CA LEU A 91 7.48 -0.11 17.20
C LEU A 91 7.85 -0.47 18.64
N SER A 92 7.84 -1.75 18.98
CA SER A 92 8.17 -2.20 20.34
C SER A 92 9.62 -1.88 20.70
N GLY A 93 9.84 -1.29 21.88
CA GLY A 93 11.19 -1.03 22.41
C GLY A 93 11.93 0.15 21.75
N LEU A 94 11.22 1.01 21.00
CA LEU A 94 11.78 2.20 20.39
C LEU A 94 10.94 3.44 20.73
N ASP A 95 11.60 4.48 21.25
CA ASP A 95 10.98 5.80 21.50
C ASP A 95 11.12 6.73 20.29
N VAL A 96 10.64 6.25 19.14
CA VAL A 96 10.72 6.96 17.83
C VAL A 96 9.34 7.32 17.30
N VAL A 97 8.30 6.93 18.04
CA VAL A 97 6.89 7.12 17.70
C VAL A 97 6.36 8.30 18.49
N ASN A 98 5.65 9.21 17.83
CA ASN A 98 4.94 10.27 18.55
C ASN A 98 3.71 9.65 19.26
N ALA A 99 3.87 9.25 20.52
CA ALA A 99 2.86 8.53 21.28
C ALA A 99 1.53 9.28 21.41
N ARG A 100 1.56 10.61 21.43
CA ARG A 100 0.33 11.43 21.46
C ARG A 100 -0.43 11.28 20.14
N LEU A 101 0.24 11.49 19.01
CA LEU A 101 -0.39 11.34 17.69
C LEU A 101 -0.86 9.91 17.45
N ALA A 102 -0.05 8.91 17.81
CA ALA A 102 -0.37 7.50 17.61
C ALA A 102 -1.62 7.04 18.40
N LYS A 103 -1.94 7.69 19.52
CA LYS A 103 -3.15 7.44 20.31
C LYS A 103 -4.37 8.24 19.85
N SER A 104 -4.16 9.32 19.09
CA SER A 104 -5.21 10.28 18.72
C SER A 104 -5.65 10.18 17.27
N LEU A 105 -4.86 9.53 16.41
CA LEU A 105 -5.10 9.45 14.97
C LEU A 105 -5.18 7.99 14.53
N LYS A 106 -5.85 7.74 13.40
CA LYS A 106 -5.70 6.46 12.70
C LYS A 106 -4.27 6.30 12.20
N PHE A 107 -3.83 5.06 11.99
CA PHE A 107 -2.43 4.81 11.63
C PHE A 107 -1.99 5.47 10.32
N ASP A 108 -2.90 5.67 9.36
CA ASP A 108 -2.59 6.38 8.11
C ASP A 108 -2.54 7.89 8.35
N GLU A 109 -3.52 8.47 9.03
CA GLU A 109 -3.50 9.89 9.45
C GLU A 109 -2.23 10.24 10.25
N TYR A 110 -1.79 9.33 11.13
CA TYR A 110 -0.54 9.46 11.88
C TYR A 110 0.66 9.69 10.95
N LYS A 111 0.80 8.90 9.86
CA LYS A 111 1.93 9.00 8.92
C LYS A 111 2.03 10.40 8.32
N TYR A 112 0.89 10.94 7.91
CA TYR A 112 0.81 12.29 7.33
C TYR A 112 1.11 13.36 8.39
N ALA A 113 0.58 13.20 9.60
CA ALA A 113 0.81 14.13 10.70
C ALA A 113 2.29 14.19 11.11
N VAL A 114 2.98 13.05 11.25
CA VAL A 114 4.41 13.04 11.61
C VAL A 114 5.31 13.57 10.50
N ALA A 115 4.91 13.41 9.24
CA ALA A 115 5.61 13.97 8.10
C ALA A 115 5.29 15.45 7.84
N GLY A 116 4.33 16.04 8.55
CA GLY A 116 3.87 17.40 8.30
C GLY A 116 3.18 17.58 6.94
N VAL A 117 2.67 16.49 6.34
CA VAL A 117 2.01 16.51 5.04
C VAL A 117 0.49 16.57 5.22
N PRO A 118 -0.24 17.45 4.50
CA PRO A 118 -1.70 17.48 4.58
C PRO A 118 -2.32 16.12 4.24
N PHE A 119 -3.20 15.60 5.09
CA PHE A 119 -3.79 14.26 4.90
C PHE A 119 -4.55 14.12 3.57
N ALA A 120 -5.11 15.22 3.04
CA ALA A 120 -5.75 15.25 1.73
C ALA A 120 -4.83 14.80 0.58
N ARG A 121 -3.50 14.83 0.75
CA ARG A 121 -2.53 14.31 -0.21
C ARG A 121 -2.62 12.79 -0.41
N LYS A 122 -3.18 12.04 0.55
CA LYS A 122 -3.39 10.58 0.43
C LYS A 122 -4.04 10.18 -0.88
N TRP A 123 -5.04 10.92 -1.32
CA TRP A 123 -5.79 10.62 -2.54
C TRP A 123 -5.23 11.30 -3.79
N GLN A 124 -3.94 11.66 -3.77
CA GLN A 124 -3.21 12.21 -4.90
C GLN A 124 -2.08 11.29 -5.34
N LEU A 125 -2.18 10.01 -4.99
CA LEU A 125 -1.23 8.96 -5.36
C LEU A 125 -1.06 8.94 -6.89
N ARG A 126 0.19 9.02 -7.34
CA ARG A 126 0.56 8.80 -8.75
C ARG A 126 1.30 7.47 -8.85
N VAL A 127 0.93 6.63 -9.81
CA VAL A 127 1.61 5.34 -10.06
C VAL A 127 2.04 5.31 -11.52
N SER A 128 3.31 4.98 -11.76
CA SER A 128 3.79 4.61 -13.08
C SER A 128 3.31 3.20 -13.41
N ARG A 129 2.23 3.12 -14.21
CA ARG A 129 1.56 1.87 -14.59
C ARG A 129 2.30 1.18 -15.73
N ASP A 130 2.36 -0.15 -15.69
CA ASP A 130 2.85 -0.99 -16.78
C ASP A 130 1.66 -1.63 -17.51
N ALA A 131 1.17 -0.94 -18.54
CA ALA A 131 -0.01 -1.37 -19.29
C ALA A 131 0.17 -2.75 -19.94
N ALA A 132 1.40 -3.13 -20.32
CA ALA A 132 1.66 -4.42 -20.93
C ALA A 132 1.51 -5.56 -19.91
N ARG A 133 2.03 -5.38 -18.69
CA ARG A 133 1.87 -6.36 -17.61
C ARG A 133 0.42 -6.47 -17.13
N GLU A 134 -0.26 -5.33 -16.97
CA GLU A 134 -1.68 -5.31 -16.62
C GLU A 134 -2.53 -6.04 -17.66
N GLN A 135 -2.27 -5.81 -18.95
CA GLN A 135 -2.99 -6.46 -20.05
C GLN A 135 -2.67 -7.97 -20.13
N ALA A 136 -1.41 -8.36 -19.95
CA ALA A 136 -1.01 -9.77 -19.92
C ALA A 136 -1.70 -10.53 -18.77
N LEU A 137 -1.79 -9.93 -17.58
CA LEU A 137 -2.52 -10.52 -16.46
C LEU A 137 -4.02 -10.64 -16.77
N PHE A 138 -4.62 -9.59 -17.38
CA PHE A 138 -6.03 -9.61 -17.76
C PHE A 138 -6.35 -10.73 -18.77
N GLU A 139 -5.49 -10.93 -19.77
CA GLU A 139 -5.61 -12.01 -20.75
C GLU A 139 -5.45 -13.39 -20.12
N TRP A 140 -4.49 -13.54 -19.19
CA TRP A 140 -4.25 -14.78 -18.47
C TRP A 140 -5.45 -15.23 -17.62
N LEU A 141 -6.24 -14.27 -17.13
CA LEU A 141 -7.46 -14.53 -16.35
C LEU A 141 -8.65 -14.95 -17.22
N ASP A 142 -8.52 -14.94 -18.55
CA ASP A 142 -9.56 -15.30 -19.53
C ASP A 142 -10.91 -14.60 -19.23
N ILE A 143 -10.85 -13.28 -18.99
CA ILE A 143 -12.02 -12.46 -18.69
C ILE A 143 -12.76 -12.12 -20.00
N ARG A 144 -14.01 -12.59 -20.14
CA ARG A 144 -14.78 -12.47 -21.39
C ARG A 144 -16.01 -11.55 -21.32
N GLY A 145 -16.28 -10.95 -20.16
CA GLY A 145 -17.48 -10.14 -19.94
C GLY A 145 -17.45 -9.45 -18.57
N PRO A 146 -18.62 -9.00 -18.06
CA PRO A 146 -18.73 -8.46 -16.72
C PRO A 146 -18.19 -9.43 -15.67
N TYR A 147 -17.44 -8.92 -14.71
CA TYR A 147 -16.85 -9.74 -13.67
C TYR A 147 -16.83 -9.05 -12.31
N ALA A 148 -16.92 -9.88 -11.27
CA ALA A 148 -16.72 -9.51 -9.88
C ALA A 148 -15.30 -9.94 -9.47
N LEU A 149 -14.50 -8.97 -9.03
CA LEU A 149 -13.16 -9.21 -8.52
C LEU A 149 -13.20 -9.36 -7.00
N LEU A 150 -12.60 -10.43 -6.49
CA LEU A 150 -12.51 -10.72 -5.06
C LEU A 150 -11.05 -10.72 -4.59
N HIS A 151 -10.81 -10.14 -3.42
CA HIS A 151 -9.55 -10.29 -2.69
C HIS A 151 -9.80 -10.71 -1.24
N GLU A 152 -9.49 -11.98 -0.97
CA GLU A 152 -9.89 -12.70 0.23
C GLU A 152 -8.75 -12.88 1.24
N PHE A 153 -7.53 -12.49 0.88
CA PHE A 153 -6.32 -12.78 1.64
C PHE A 153 -5.75 -11.52 2.31
N GLY A 154 -5.42 -11.64 3.59
CA GLY A 154 -4.53 -10.72 4.30
C GLY A 154 -3.25 -11.46 4.71
N SER A 155 -2.25 -10.74 5.22
CA SER A 155 -0.95 -11.33 5.60
C SER A 155 -1.04 -12.49 6.60
N ASN A 156 -2.08 -12.52 7.43
CA ASN A 156 -2.30 -13.51 8.49
C ASN A 156 -3.77 -13.93 8.58
N PHE A 157 -4.55 -13.72 7.51
CA PHE A 157 -5.99 -13.83 7.55
C PHE A 157 -6.53 -14.24 6.18
N ARG A 158 -7.64 -14.98 6.18
CA ARG A 158 -8.41 -15.29 4.98
C ARG A 158 -9.89 -15.18 5.31
N LEU A 159 -10.63 -14.48 4.47
CA LEU A 159 -12.09 -14.42 4.51
C LEU A 159 -12.64 -15.07 3.25
N GLN A 160 -13.59 -15.99 3.39
CA GLN A 160 -14.36 -16.46 2.25
C GLN A 160 -15.49 -15.47 1.99
N ILE A 161 -15.42 -14.76 0.86
CA ILE A 161 -16.44 -13.81 0.44
C ILE A 161 -17.45 -14.54 -0.45
N GLU A 162 -18.67 -14.69 0.06
CA GLU A 162 -19.78 -15.24 -0.70
C GLU A 162 -20.54 -14.13 -1.41
N LEU A 163 -20.61 -14.22 -2.74
CA LEU A 163 -21.37 -13.29 -3.56
C LEU A 163 -22.83 -13.73 -3.67
N PRO A 164 -23.79 -12.78 -3.69
CA PRO A 164 -25.20 -13.09 -3.94
C PRO A 164 -25.43 -13.88 -5.24
N PRO A 165 -26.44 -14.78 -5.30
CA PRO A 165 -26.69 -15.61 -6.48
C PRO A 165 -26.94 -14.84 -7.79
N ASP A 166 -27.54 -13.65 -7.70
CA ASP A 166 -27.77 -12.77 -8.86
C ASP A 166 -26.46 -12.23 -9.44
N ILE A 167 -25.46 -11.97 -8.59
CA ILE A 167 -24.13 -11.56 -9.04
C ILE A 167 -23.40 -12.73 -9.69
N THR A 168 -23.39 -13.91 -9.07
CA THR A 168 -22.69 -15.09 -9.62
C THR A 168 -23.33 -15.62 -10.90
N ALA A 169 -24.63 -15.39 -11.12
CA ALA A 169 -25.32 -15.73 -12.36
C ALA A 169 -25.01 -14.76 -13.52
N SER A 170 -24.62 -13.51 -13.21
CA SER A 170 -24.43 -12.45 -14.22
C SER A 170 -22.97 -12.02 -14.42
N HIS A 171 -22.06 -12.42 -13.54
CA HIS A 171 -20.66 -12.03 -13.55
C HIS A 171 -19.74 -13.25 -13.46
N GLN A 172 -18.66 -13.23 -14.24
CA GLN A 172 -17.52 -14.10 -13.98
C GLN A 172 -16.91 -13.73 -12.63
N VAL A 173 -16.56 -14.71 -11.80
CA VAL A 173 -15.92 -14.43 -10.50
C VAL A 173 -14.41 -14.60 -10.63
N VAL A 174 -13.67 -13.49 -10.52
CA VAL A 174 -12.21 -13.44 -10.60
C VAL A 174 -11.66 -13.26 -9.18
N ARG A 175 -10.61 -14.00 -8.84
CA ARG A 175 -9.95 -13.90 -7.53
C ARG A 175 -8.52 -13.43 -7.69
N ILE A 176 -8.16 -12.38 -6.96
CA ILE A 176 -6.76 -11.98 -6.81
C ILE A 176 -5.99 -13.15 -6.17
N SER A 177 -4.88 -13.53 -6.80
CA SER A 177 -4.06 -14.68 -6.44
C SER A 177 -2.57 -14.38 -6.74
N GLU A 178 -1.70 -15.35 -6.50
CA GLU A 178 -0.25 -15.25 -6.71
C GLU A 178 0.18 -15.30 -8.19
N LEU A 179 -0.75 -15.13 -9.14
CA LEU A 179 -0.46 -15.06 -10.58
C LEU A 179 0.49 -13.92 -10.94
N SER A 180 0.53 -12.85 -10.13
CA SER A 180 1.58 -11.84 -10.18
C SER A 180 2.12 -11.57 -8.79
N SER A 181 3.44 -11.53 -8.67
CA SER A 181 4.14 -11.06 -7.47
C SER A 181 4.16 -9.53 -7.34
N ASN A 182 3.73 -8.81 -8.39
CA ASN A 182 3.61 -7.37 -8.40
C ASN A 182 2.13 -6.96 -8.18
N PRO A 183 1.79 -6.33 -7.04
CA PRO A 183 0.42 -5.88 -6.78
C PRO A 183 -0.06 -4.82 -7.78
N PHE A 184 0.84 -4.07 -8.43
CA PHE A 184 0.47 -3.03 -9.39
C PHE A 184 -0.04 -3.61 -10.73
N ASP A 185 0.27 -4.87 -11.06
CA ASP A 185 -0.25 -5.51 -12.28
C ASP A 185 -1.77 -5.71 -12.21
N TRP A 186 -2.33 -5.75 -11.00
CA TRP A 186 -3.77 -5.90 -10.79
C TRP A 186 -4.57 -4.61 -10.99
N LEU A 187 -3.93 -3.45 -11.18
CA LEU A 187 -4.62 -2.16 -11.31
C LEU A 187 -5.63 -2.16 -12.47
N GLY A 188 -5.24 -2.63 -13.65
CA GLY A 188 -6.14 -2.73 -14.81
C GLY A 188 -7.29 -3.72 -14.59
N VAL A 189 -7.06 -4.79 -13.82
CA VAL A 189 -8.11 -5.76 -13.46
C VAL A 189 -9.07 -5.17 -12.41
N ILE A 190 -8.59 -4.36 -11.47
CA ILE A 190 -9.47 -3.67 -10.50
C ILE A 190 -10.29 -2.59 -11.22
N GLU A 191 -9.66 -1.79 -12.06
CA GLU A 191 -10.27 -0.68 -12.79
C GLU A 191 -11.43 -1.13 -13.68
N ARG A 192 -11.28 -2.25 -14.38
CA ARG A 192 -12.29 -2.79 -15.30
C ARG A 192 -13.35 -3.66 -14.62
N ALA A 193 -13.22 -3.94 -13.31
CA ALA A 193 -14.17 -4.79 -12.60
C ALA A 193 -15.54 -4.10 -12.47
N SER A 194 -16.61 -4.85 -12.70
CA SER A 194 -17.99 -4.36 -12.47
C SER A 194 -18.33 -4.27 -10.98
N LEU A 195 -17.62 -5.07 -10.17
CA LEU A 195 -17.69 -5.09 -8.71
C LEU A 195 -16.32 -5.48 -8.16
N PHE A 196 -15.85 -4.78 -7.14
CA PHE A 196 -14.67 -5.17 -6.37
C PHE A 196 -15.04 -5.40 -4.90
N ALA A 197 -14.79 -6.60 -4.38
CA ALA A 197 -15.00 -6.92 -2.97
C ALA A 197 -13.70 -7.42 -2.37
N CYS A 198 -13.24 -6.78 -1.30
CA CYS A 198 -11.96 -7.14 -0.69
C CYS A 198 -11.95 -6.96 0.82
N VAL A 199 -11.03 -7.68 1.45
CA VAL A 199 -10.57 -7.36 2.82
C VAL A 199 -9.70 -6.10 2.82
N ASP A 200 -9.56 -5.44 3.96
CA ASP A 200 -8.65 -4.31 4.19
C ASP A 200 -7.18 -4.71 3.94
N SER A 201 -6.72 -4.42 2.71
CA SER A 201 -5.48 -4.92 2.14
C SER A 201 -4.75 -3.85 1.33
N CYS A 202 -3.59 -4.18 0.75
CA CYS A 202 -2.91 -3.25 -0.18
C CYS A 202 -3.79 -2.92 -1.40
N PHE A 203 -4.54 -3.89 -1.94
CA PHE A 203 -5.44 -3.65 -3.06
C PHE A 203 -6.60 -2.74 -2.70
N ALA A 204 -7.13 -2.83 -1.47
CA ALA A 204 -8.12 -1.86 -0.98
C ALA A 204 -7.54 -0.43 -0.97
N ASN A 205 -6.30 -0.25 -0.53
CA ASN A 205 -5.63 1.06 -0.51
C ASN A 205 -5.28 1.58 -1.91
N LEU A 206 -4.94 0.70 -2.86
CA LEU A 206 -4.76 1.07 -4.27
C LEU A 206 -6.08 1.53 -4.89
N ALA A 207 -7.14 0.74 -4.76
CA ALA A 207 -8.47 1.08 -5.28
C ALA A 207 -9.06 2.33 -4.62
N GLU A 208 -8.73 2.57 -3.35
CA GLU A 208 -9.09 3.79 -2.65
C GLU A 208 -8.32 5.00 -3.20
N GLN A 209 -6.99 4.99 -3.19
CA GLN A 209 -6.22 6.19 -3.51
C GLN A 209 -6.24 6.57 -4.99
N LEU A 210 -6.48 5.60 -5.88
CA LEU A 210 -6.61 5.81 -7.32
C LEU A 210 -8.08 5.89 -7.79
N ASP A 211 -9.04 5.82 -6.86
CA ASP A 211 -10.48 5.78 -7.13
C ASP A 211 -10.89 4.76 -8.21
N LEU A 212 -10.38 3.52 -8.08
CA LEU A 212 -10.68 2.45 -9.02
C LEU A 212 -11.96 1.73 -8.63
N CYS A 213 -12.67 1.23 -9.64
CA CYS A 213 -13.94 0.52 -9.56
C CYS A 213 -15.05 1.33 -8.87
N ALA A 214 -16.11 1.65 -9.62
CA ALA A 214 -17.21 2.45 -9.10
C ALA A 214 -18.01 1.74 -7.99
N ARG A 215 -18.09 0.40 -8.02
CA ARG A 215 -18.87 -0.40 -7.06
C ARG A 215 -17.94 -1.29 -6.25
N LYS A 216 -17.65 -0.87 -5.01
CA LYS A 216 -16.69 -1.56 -4.14
C LYS A 216 -17.20 -1.83 -2.73
N PHE A 217 -16.82 -2.99 -2.21
CA PHE A 217 -17.20 -3.52 -0.89
C PHE A 217 -15.95 -3.82 -0.07
N LEU A 218 -15.92 -3.34 1.16
CA LEU A 218 -14.82 -3.56 2.08
C LEU A 218 -15.29 -4.43 3.24
N PHE A 219 -14.66 -5.57 3.41
CA PHE A 219 -14.85 -6.44 4.57
C PHE A 219 -13.78 -6.08 5.61
N LEU A 220 -14.21 -5.53 6.74
CA LEU A 220 -13.29 -5.06 7.77
C LEU A 220 -12.76 -6.22 8.61
N ARG A 221 -11.43 -6.38 8.68
CA ARG A 221 -10.80 -7.32 9.63
C ARG A 221 -10.22 -6.63 10.87
N SER A 222 -9.89 -5.36 10.73
CA SER A 222 -9.14 -4.59 11.72
C SER A 222 -10.07 -3.64 12.48
N ASP A 223 -9.68 -3.29 13.70
CA ASP A 223 -10.36 -2.23 14.44
C ASP A 223 -10.20 -0.86 13.74
N ILE A 224 -10.88 0.15 14.27
CA ILE A 224 -10.88 1.49 13.69
C ILE A 224 -9.48 2.14 13.64
N GLY A 225 -8.58 1.78 14.56
CA GLY A 225 -7.23 2.34 14.64
C GLY A 225 -6.31 1.81 13.55
N PHE A 226 -6.54 0.56 13.12
CA PHE A 226 -5.79 -0.11 12.06
C PHE A 226 -6.52 -0.16 10.71
N THR A 227 -7.70 0.45 10.61
CA THR A 227 -8.45 0.59 9.36
C THR A 227 -8.19 1.96 8.72
N PRO A 228 -7.62 2.04 7.50
CA PRO A 228 -7.37 3.30 6.81
C PRO A 228 -8.65 4.15 6.63
N VAL A 229 -8.49 5.43 6.38
CA VAL A 229 -9.61 6.28 5.96
C VAL A 229 -9.96 5.99 4.50
N PHE A 230 -11.20 5.59 4.25
CA PHE A 230 -11.77 5.37 2.92
C PHE A 230 -12.87 6.41 2.65
N ARG A 231 -12.84 7.07 1.49
CA ARG A 231 -13.81 8.10 1.10
C ARG A 231 -14.46 7.85 -0.27
N ASN A 232 -13.90 6.98 -1.09
CA ASN A 232 -14.34 6.83 -2.47
C ASN A 232 -15.47 5.80 -2.62
N ASN A 233 -16.65 6.03 -2.04
CA ASN A 233 -17.86 5.20 -2.26
C ASN A 233 -17.76 3.71 -1.83
N TRP A 234 -16.99 3.40 -0.79
CA TRP A 234 -16.95 2.04 -0.25
C TRP A 234 -18.22 1.68 0.52
N GLN A 235 -18.71 0.46 0.28
CA GLN A 235 -19.73 -0.16 1.13
C GLN A 235 -19.05 -1.08 2.15
N PHE A 236 -19.15 -0.75 3.43
CA PHE A 236 -18.58 -1.54 4.51
C PHE A 236 -19.45 -2.77 4.82
N ARG A 237 -18.80 -3.90 5.08
CA ARG A 237 -19.41 -5.19 5.42
C ARG A 237 -18.70 -5.82 6.61
#